data_AF-A0A5C8AZ73-F1
#
_entry.id   AF-A0A5C8AZ73-F1
#
_cell.length_a   1.000
_cell.length_b   1.000
_cell.length_c   1.000
_cell.angle_alpha   90.00
_cell.angle_beta   90.00
_cell.angle_gamma   90.00
#
_symmetry.space_group_name_H-M   'P 1'
#
loop_
_entity.id
_entity.type
_entity.pdbx_description
1 polymer ?
#
loop_
_entity_poly.entity_id
_entity_poly.type
_entity_poly.pdbx_seq_one_letter_code
_entity_poly.pdbx_strand_id
1 'polypeptide(L)'
;MLNDQHLNPLNNYLTRLNIEESLILATINEISELIIQINNFSDAVAKSNYLIILDTLSQELLHITNETDLLEILIPKWQILRNNQISNKPIDEFYAELELYLLAELIRSFATSQEISSQQLKKMREIVRRYSNMPNFWQILCKLSGDKIASGYTF
;
A
#
# COMPACT_ATOMS: atom_id res chain seq x y z
N MET A 1 13.78 -0.82 6.44
CA MET A 1 13.61 -1.63 5.22
C MET A 1 12.41 -2.53 5.46
N LEU A 2 11.42 -2.53 4.56
CA LEU A 2 10.26 -3.41 4.69
C LEU A 2 10.72 -4.86 4.42
N ASN A 3 10.24 -5.81 5.22
CA ASN A 3 10.64 -7.21 5.14
C ASN A 3 9.42 -8.14 4.99
N ASP A 4 9.67 -9.33 4.44
CA ASP A 4 8.63 -10.32 4.13
C ASP A 4 8.13 -11.09 5.36
N GLN A 5 8.57 -10.73 6.58
CA GLN A 5 8.26 -11.48 7.81
C GLN A 5 6.75 -11.52 8.10
N HIS A 6 5.99 -10.59 7.54
CA HIS A 6 4.54 -10.48 7.70
C HIS A 6 3.73 -11.33 6.71
N LEU A 7 4.36 -11.94 5.70
CA LEU A 7 3.66 -12.77 4.70
C LEU A 7 3.18 -14.11 5.27
N ASN A 8 3.90 -14.68 6.25
CA ASN A 8 3.51 -15.93 6.91
C ASN A 8 2.21 -15.81 7.73
N PRO A 9 2.05 -14.78 8.59
CA PRO A 9 0.76 -14.50 9.24
C PRO A 9 -0.40 -14.31 8.26
N LEU A 10 -0.16 -13.59 7.14
CA LEU A 10 -1.17 -13.36 6.11
C LEU A 10 -1.60 -14.69 5.44
N ASN A 11 -0.65 -15.53 5.03
CA ASN A 11 -0.93 -16.84 4.45
C ASN A 11 -1.84 -17.69 5.36
N ASN A 12 -1.48 -17.78 6.65
CA ASN A 12 -2.26 -18.52 7.63
C ASN A 12 -3.69 -17.99 7.77
N TYR A 13 -3.85 -16.67 7.77
CA TYR A 13 -5.16 -16.04 7.84
C TYR A 13 -6.01 -16.33 6.59
N LEU A 14 -5.46 -16.15 5.39
CA LEU A 14 -6.19 -16.39 4.14
C LEU A 14 -6.58 -17.87 4.00
N THR A 15 -5.72 -18.79 4.46
CA THR A 15 -6.03 -20.23 4.51
C THR A 15 -7.24 -20.51 5.40
N ARG A 16 -7.34 -19.86 6.58
CA ARG A 16 -8.50 -20.01 7.48
C ARG A 16 -9.81 -19.49 6.87
N LEU A 17 -9.73 -18.57 5.91
CA LEU A 17 -10.88 -18.08 5.15
C LEU A 17 -11.28 -18.99 3.99
N ASN A 18 -10.68 -20.18 3.86
CA ASN A 18 -10.90 -21.13 2.75
C ASN A 18 -10.62 -20.49 1.38
N ILE A 19 -9.63 -19.60 1.31
CA ILE A 19 -9.15 -19.08 0.03
C ILE A 19 -8.30 -20.16 -0.64
N GLU A 20 -8.46 -20.33 -1.95
CA GLU A 20 -7.68 -21.28 -2.74
C GLU A 20 -6.18 -21.01 -2.62
N GLU A 21 -5.39 -22.06 -2.38
CA GLU A 21 -3.94 -21.97 -2.16
C GLU A 21 -3.21 -21.30 -3.34
N SER A 22 -3.64 -21.57 -4.57
CA SER A 22 -3.11 -20.92 -5.78
C SER A 22 -3.26 -19.40 -5.75
N LEU A 23 -4.43 -18.90 -5.30
CA LEU A 23 -4.71 -17.48 -5.18
C LEU A 23 -3.90 -16.85 -4.03
N ILE A 24 -3.70 -17.59 -2.93
CA ILE A 24 -2.87 -17.14 -1.82
C ILE A 24 -1.41 -16.98 -2.29
N LEU A 25 -0.85 -17.98 -2.95
CA LEU A 25 0.54 -17.94 -3.45
C LEU A 25 0.75 -16.81 -4.45
N ALA A 26 -0.18 -16.63 -5.39
CA ALA A 26 -0.12 -15.53 -6.36
C ALA A 26 -0.19 -14.15 -5.66
N THR A 27 -1.06 -14.00 -4.67
CA THR A 27 -1.17 -12.78 -3.86
C THR A 27 0.12 -12.50 -3.08
N ILE A 28 0.73 -13.52 -2.48
CA ILE A 28 1.99 -13.37 -1.75
C ILE A 28 3.10 -12.91 -2.69
N ASN A 29 3.18 -13.47 -3.91
CA ASN A 29 4.16 -13.03 -4.90
C ASN A 29 3.96 -11.56 -5.30
N GLU A 30 2.72 -11.13 -5.55
CA GLU A 30 2.41 -9.72 -5.83
C GLU A 30 2.84 -8.79 -4.68
N ILE A 31 2.60 -9.18 -3.43
CA ILE A 31 3.00 -8.39 -2.26
C ILE A 31 4.53 -8.35 -2.13
N SER A 32 5.23 -9.46 -2.38
CA SER A 32 6.70 -9.48 -2.41
C SER A 32 7.26 -8.56 -3.50
N GLU A 33 6.68 -8.55 -4.69
CA GLU A 33 7.06 -7.63 -5.78
C GLU A 33 6.84 -6.16 -5.39
N LEU A 34 5.72 -5.84 -4.73
CA LEU A 34 5.48 -4.52 -4.15
C LEU A 34 6.56 -4.13 -3.13
N ILE A 35 6.94 -5.03 -2.22
CA ILE A 35 7.99 -4.76 -1.22
C ILE A 35 9.35 -4.53 -1.90
N ILE A 36 9.68 -5.30 -2.94
CA ILE A 36 10.89 -5.09 -3.74
C ILE A 36 10.86 -3.72 -4.41
N GLN A 37 9.74 -3.35 -5.03
CA GLN A 37 9.55 -2.05 -5.67
C GLN A 37 9.78 -0.90 -4.67
N ILE A 38 9.15 -0.97 -3.50
CA ILE A 38 9.28 0.05 -2.46
C ILE A 38 10.73 0.16 -1.96
N ASN A 39 11.40 -0.96 -1.72
CA ASN A 39 12.79 -0.95 -1.27
C ASN A 39 13.76 -0.37 -2.32
N ASN A 40 13.35 -0.30 -3.59
CA ASN A 40 14.07 0.36 -4.67
C ASN A 40 13.73 1.85 -4.83
N PHE A 41 12.72 2.37 -4.12
CA PHE A 41 12.43 3.80 -4.14
C PHE A 41 13.64 4.59 -3.66
N SER A 42 13.99 5.59 -4.45
CA SER A 42 15.16 6.41 -4.20
C SER A 42 14.84 7.87 -4.50
N ASP A 43 15.52 8.72 -3.76
CA ASP A 43 15.49 10.16 -3.94
C ASP A 43 16.93 10.69 -3.87
N ALA A 44 17.29 11.58 -4.78
CA ALA A 44 18.66 12.07 -4.91
C ALA A 44 19.14 12.87 -3.70
N VAL A 45 18.23 13.56 -3.00
CA VAL A 45 18.52 14.40 -1.83
C VAL A 45 18.42 13.55 -0.56
N ALA A 46 17.32 12.83 -0.38
CA ALA A 46 17.07 12.05 0.83
C ALA A 46 17.95 10.79 0.92
N LYS A 47 18.35 10.23 -0.23
CA LYS A 47 19.16 8.99 -0.33
C LYS A 47 18.55 7.87 0.52
N SER A 48 19.31 7.33 1.48
CA SER A 48 18.87 6.26 2.38
C SER A 48 17.75 6.68 3.34
N ASN A 49 17.53 7.98 3.54
CA ASN A 49 16.49 8.48 4.44
C ASN A 49 15.12 8.55 3.76
N TYR A 50 15.03 8.32 2.45
CA TYR A 50 13.77 8.50 1.72
C TYR A 50 12.64 7.63 2.28
N LEU A 51 12.92 6.35 2.57
CA LEU A 51 11.95 5.45 3.17
C LEU A 51 11.50 5.87 4.57
N ILE A 52 12.34 6.59 5.32
CA ILE A 52 11.97 7.12 6.65
C ILE A 52 10.98 8.28 6.49
N ILE A 53 11.16 9.11 5.47
CA ILE A 53 10.23 10.19 5.12
C ILE A 53 8.88 9.60 4.71
N LEU A 54 8.89 8.59 3.82
CA LEU A 54 7.67 7.90 3.41
C LEU A 54 6.96 7.22 4.60
N ASP A 55 7.71 6.55 5.49
CA ASP A 55 7.16 5.95 6.71
C ASP A 55 6.47 7.00 7.57
N THR A 56 7.17 8.08 7.92
CA THR A 56 6.64 9.16 8.76
C THR A 56 5.34 9.72 8.20
N LEU A 57 5.30 10.03 6.91
CA LEU A 57 4.10 10.55 6.25
C LEU A 57 2.99 9.49 6.21
N SER A 58 3.31 8.23 5.93
CA SER A 58 2.32 7.16 5.88
C SER A 58 1.59 6.97 7.22
N GLN A 59 2.30 7.10 8.34
CA GLN A 59 1.70 7.04 9.68
C GLN A 59 0.74 8.20 9.93
N GLU A 60 1.07 9.42 9.48
CA GLU A 60 0.18 10.58 9.56
C GLU A 60 -1.08 10.41 8.70
N LEU A 61 -0.94 9.76 7.54
CA LEU A 61 -2.01 9.62 6.56
C LEU A 61 -2.85 8.36 6.73
N LEU A 62 -2.46 7.40 7.58
CA LEU A 62 -3.06 6.07 7.68
C LEU A 62 -4.58 6.11 7.85
N HIS A 63 -5.06 7.00 8.71
CA HIS A 63 -6.48 7.14 9.09
C HIS A 63 -7.32 7.96 8.12
N ILE A 64 -6.70 8.65 7.16
CA ILE A 64 -7.40 9.48 6.19
C ILE A 64 -7.94 8.59 5.07
N THR A 65 -9.24 8.67 4.81
CA THR A 65 -9.92 7.82 3.83
C THR A 65 -10.45 8.57 2.61
N ASN A 66 -10.58 9.90 2.72
CA ASN A 66 -10.93 10.75 1.60
C ASN A 66 -9.65 11.24 0.92
N GLU A 67 -9.57 11.07 -0.40
CA GLU A 67 -8.45 11.52 -1.22
C GLU A 67 -8.27 13.05 -1.17
N THR A 68 -9.36 13.81 -1.09
CA THR A 68 -9.30 15.28 -0.98
C THR A 68 -8.59 15.69 0.31
N ASP A 69 -9.04 15.17 1.45
CA ASP A 69 -8.46 15.44 2.77
C ASP A 69 -6.98 14.99 2.82
N LEU A 70 -6.66 13.88 2.14
CA LEU A 70 -5.28 13.40 2.04
C LEU A 70 -4.41 14.41 1.29
N LEU A 71 -4.85 14.88 0.13
CA LEU A 71 -4.10 15.85 -0.68
C LEU A 71 -3.96 17.20 0.03
N GLU A 72 -4.98 17.65 0.76
CA GLU A 72 -4.92 18.88 1.56
C GLU A 72 -3.81 18.84 2.63
N ILE A 73 -3.52 17.65 3.18
CA ILE A 73 -2.43 17.45 4.14
C ILE A 73 -1.09 17.20 3.43
N LEU A 74 -1.10 16.42 2.36
CA LEU A 74 0.10 16.00 1.66
C LEU A 74 0.78 17.14 0.90
N ILE A 75 0.01 17.96 0.18
CA ILE A 75 0.56 19.01 -0.68
C ILE A 75 1.42 20.00 0.13
N PRO A 76 0.96 20.56 1.27
CA PRO A 76 1.79 21.42 2.10
C PRO A 76 3.06 20.74 2.62
N LYS A 77 2.96 19.46 3.04
CA LYS A 77 4.12 18.69 3.51
C LYS A 77 5.14 18.52 2.39
N TRP A 78 4.72 18.07 1.21
CA TRP A 78 5.60 17.96 0.04
C TRP A 78 6.26 19.30 -0.32
N GLN A 79 5.52 20.41 -0.27
CA GLN A 79 6.08 21.74 -0.54
C GLN A 79 7.19 22.16 0.44
N ILE A 80 7.09 21.75 1.71
CA ILE A 80 8.12 22.01 2.73
C ILE A 80 9.33 21.09 2.53
N LEU A 81 9.08 19.83 2.17
CA LEU A 81 10.11 18.81 2.02
C LEU A 81 10.95 18.99 0.74
N ARG A 82 10.32 19.38 -0.37
CA ARG A 82 11.00 19.49 -1.68
C ARG A 82 12.14 20.50 -1.65
N ASN A 83 13.26 20.15 -2.29
CA ASN A 83 14.52 20.89 -2.32
C ASN A 83 15.26 21.02 -0.98
N ASN A 84 14.67 20.56 0.13
CA ASN A 84 15.29 20.60 1.46
C ASN A 84 15.67 19.19 1.96
N GLN A 85 14.68 18.30 1.99
CA GLN A 85 14.79 16.93 2.52
C GLN A 85 14.56 15.87 1.44
N ILE A 86 13.81 16.20 0.39
CA ILE A 86 13.62 15.38 -0.81
C ILE A 86 13.96 16.20 -2.05
N SER A 87 14.23 15.54 -3.17
CA SER A 87 14.47 16.20 -4.46
C SER A 87 13.22 16.94 -4.94
N ASN A 88 13.36 17.78 -5.99
CA ASN A 88 12.21 18.43 -6.63
C ASN A 88 11.40 17.46 -7.52
N LYS A 89 11.17 16.25 -7.03
CA LYS A 89 10.38 15.23 -7.70
C LYS A 89 8.95 15.74 -7.92
N PRO A 90 8.32 15.51 -9.09
CA PRO A 90 6.92 15.85 -9.33
C PRO A 90 6.02 15.32 -8.21
N ILE A 91 5.02 16.10 -7.81
CA ILE A 91 4.14 15.72 -6.70
C ILE A 91 3.39 14.41 -6.98
N ASP A 92 3.01 14.17 -8.23
CA ASP A 92 2.30 12.94 -8.62
C ASP A 92 3.18 11.69 -8.45
N GLU A 93 4.48 11.80 -8.77
CA GLU A 93 5.44 10.70 -8.58
C GLU A 93 5.69 10.46 -7.09
N PHE A 94 5.87 11.53 -6.32
CA PHE A 94 6.00 11.43 -4.86
C PHE A 94 4.75 10.81 -4.21
N TYR A 95 3.56 11.23 -4.67
CA TYR A 95 2.29 10.75 -4.16
C TYR A 95 2.10 9.26 -4.47
N ALA A 96 2.41 8.82 -5.69
CA ALA A 96 2.34 7.40 -6.06
C ALA A 96 3.26 6.53 -5.20
N GLU A 97 4.52 6.93 -4.98
CA GLU A 97 5.46 6.21 -4.11
C GLU A 97 4.96 6.15 -2.66
N LEU A 98 4.39 7.24 -2.16
CA LEU A 98 3.80 7.30 -0.83
C LEU A 98 2.58 6.39 -0.69
N GLU A 99 1.69 6.35 -1.69
CA GLU A 99 0.51 5.46 -1.66
C GLU A 99 0.91 3.98 -1.72
N LEU A 100 1.94 3.63 -2.51
CA LEU A 100 2.47 2.26 -2.54
C LEU A 100 3.10 1.87 -1.19
N TYR A 101 3.83 2.79 -0.55
CA TYR A 101 4.35 2.58 0.80
C TYR A 101 3.20 2.37 1.80
N LEU A 102 2.18 3.22 1.72
CA LEU A 102 0.99 3.15 2.58
C LEU A 102 0.21 1.84 2.39
N LEU A 103 0.14 1.32 1.16
CA LEU A 103 -0.44 0.01 0.86
C LEU A 103 0.32 -1.11 1.60
N ALA A 104 1.65 -1.10 1.56
CA ALA A 104 2.46 -2.10 2.26
C ALA A 104 2.26 -2.03 3.78
N GLU A 105 2.15 -0.83 4.35
CA GLU A 105 1.85 -0.64 5.78
C GLU A 105 0.45 -1.15 6.16
N LEU A 106 -0.55 -0.90 5.32
CA LEU A 106 -1.90 -1.43 5.50
C LEU A 106 -1.93 -2.96 5.44
N ILE A 107 -1.21 -3.57 4.48
CA ILE A 107 -1.05 -5.03 4.38
C ILE A 107 -0.37 -5.59 5.63
N ARG A 108 0.70 -4.95 6.10
CA ARG A 108 1.44 -5.34 7.30
C ARG A 108 0.57 -5.30 8.55
N SER A 109 -0.19 -4.22 8.70
CA SER A 109 -1.14 -4.04 9.80
C SER A 109 -2.22 -5.13 9.78
N PHE A 110 -2.79 -5.41 8.61
CA PHE A 110 -3.78 -6.48 8.42
C PHE A 110 -3.20 -7.86 8.72
N ALA A 111 -2.01 -8.18 8.21
CA ALA A 111 -1.36 -9.47 8.44
C ALA A 111 -1.06 -9.71 9.93
N THR A 112 -0.72 -8.65 10.67
CA THR A 112 -0.35 -8.72 12.09
C THR A 112 -1.58 -8.80 13.00
N SER A 113 -2.57 -7.95 12.77
CA SER A 113 -3.77 -7.86 13.62
C SER A 113 -4.84 -8.89 13.24
N GLN A 114 -4.84 -9.37 11.99
CA GLN A 114 -5.93 -10.17 11.39
C GLN A 114 -7.28 -9.45 11.41
N GLU A 115 -7.26 -8.15 11.66
CA GLU A 115 -8.42 -7.26 11.68
C GLU A 115 -8.23 -6.21 10.59
N ILE A 116 -9.33 -5.94 9.87
CA ILE A 116 -9.34 -4.94 8.80
C ILE A 116 -10.65 -4.20 8.86
N SER A 117 -10.58 -2.90 9.13
CA SER A 117 -11.77 -2.04 9.07
C SER A 117 -12.23 -1.87 7.61
N SER A 118 -13.52 -1.59 7.43
CA SER A 118 -14.09 -1.26 6.11
C SER A 118 -13.37 -0.06 5.46
N GLN A 119 -12.91 0.88 6.29
CA GLN A 119 -12.13 2.04 5.88
C GLN A 119 -10.76 1.67 5.32
N GLN A 120 -9.99 0.85 6.04
CA GLN A 120 -8.70 0.35 5.58
C GLN A 120 -8.85 -0.49 4.31
N LEU A 121 -9.89 -1.34 4.25
CA LEU A 121 -10.18 -2.16 3.09
C LEU A 121 -10.50 -1.30 1.85
N LYS A 122 -11.34 -0.27 2.00
CA LYS A 122 -11.65 0.68 0.93
C LYS A 122 -10.38 1.36 0.42
N LYS A 123 -9.52 1.81 1.34
CA LYS A 123 -8.28 2.50 1.00
C LYS A 123 -7.29 1.60 0.26
N MET A 124 -7.09 0.36 0.72
CA MET A 124 -6.26 -0.62 0.01
C MET A 124 -6.78 -0.84 -1.41
N ARG A 125 -8.09 -0.98 -1.59
CA ARG A 125 -8.71 -1.11 -2.92
C ARG A 125 -8.46 0.11 -3.79
N GLU A 126 -8.64 1.32 -3.28
CA GLU A 126 -8.43 2.53 -4.08
C GLU A 126 -6.98 2.64 -4.57
N ILE A 127 -6.01 2.35 -3.70
CA ILE A 127 -4.58 2.35 -4.08
C ILE A 127 -4.29 1.25 -5.11
N VAL A 128 -4.78 0.02 -4.89
CA VAL A 128 -4.61 -1.11 -5.83
C VAL A 128 -5.25 -0.77 -7.18
N ARG A 129 -6.42 -0.13 -7.20
CA ARG A 129 -7.09 0.29 -8.43
C ARG A 129 -6.30 1.37 -9.19
N ARG A 130 -5.64 2.30 -8.48
CA ARG A 130 -4.87 3.39 -9.10
C ARG A 130 -3.56 2.92 -9.72
N TYR A 131 -2.81 2.05 -9.04
CA TYR A 131 -1.41 1.78 -9.41
C TYR A 131 -1.08 0.32 -9.73
N SER A 132 -2.01 -0.62 -9.52
CA SER A 132 -1.57 -2.01 -9.41
C SER A 132 -1.52 -2.79 -10.72
N ASN A 133 -0.48 -3.62 -10.76
CA ASN A 133 -0.45 -4.95 -11.36
C ASN A 133 -0.71 -6.02 -10.27
N MET A 134 -1.68 -5.82 -9.37
CA MET A 134 -1.99 -6.77 -8.27
C MET A 134 -3.41 -7.36 -8.37
N PRO A 135 -3.76 -8.03 -9.49
CA PRO A 135 -5.09 -8.61 -9.70
C PRO A 135 -5.48 -9.68 -8.67
N ASN A 136 -4.53 -10.43 -8.12
CA ASN A 136 -4.83 -11.48 -7.16
C ASN A 136 -5.13 -10.87 -5.79
N PHE A 137 -4.32 -9.91 -5.34
CA PHE A 137 -4.60 -9.19 -4.10
C PHE A 137 -5.92 -8.44 -4.16
N TRP A 138 -6.27 -7.85 -5.31
CA TRP A 138 -7.60 -7.24 -5.50
C TRP A 138 -8.76 -8.23 -5.28
N GLN A 139 -8.65 -9.46 -5.80
CA GLN A 139 -9.66 -10.49 -5.57
C GLN A 139 -9.79 -10.84 -4.08
N ILE A 140 -8.67 -10.89 -3.35
CA ILE A 140 -8.68 -11.06 -1.89
C ILE A 140 -9.44 -9.91 -1.22
N LEU A 141 -9.12 -8.67 -1.56
CA LEU A 141 -9.80 -7.50 -1.00
C LEU A 141 -11.31 -7.51 -1.28
N CYS A 142 -11.73 -7.93 -2.48
CA CYS A 142 -13.14 -8.08 -2.83
C CYS A 142 -13.83 -9.14 -1.96
N LYS A 143 -13.22 -10.31 -1.79
CA LYS A 143 -13.73 -11.39 -0.92
C LYS A 143 -13.89 -10.91 0.52
N LEU A 144 -12.91 -10.17 1.05
CA LEU A 144 -12.94 -9.64 2.41
C LEU A 144 -14.05 -8.60 2.62
N SER A 145 -14.42 -7.82 1.59
CA SER A 145 -15.54 -6.86 1.68
C SER A 145 -16.92 -7.51 1.63
N GLY A 146 -17.02 -8.77 1.21
CA GLY A 146 -18.31 -9.35 0.82
C GLY A 146 -18.87 -8.80 -0.49
N ASP A 147 -18.08 -8.00 -1.23
CA ASP A 147 -18.47 -7.47 -2.53
C ASP A 147 -18.37 -8.57 -3.60
N LYS A 148 -19.21 -8.47 -4.63
CA LYS A 148 -19.14 -9.39 -5.78
C LYS A 148 -17.75 -9.27 -6.42
N ILE A 149 -17.09 -10.42 -6.56
CA ILE A 149 -15.80 -10.52 -7.27
C ILE A 149 -16.06 -10.10 -8.72
N ALA A 150 -15.67 -8.87 -9.07
CA ALA A 150 -15.56 -8.49 -10.47
C ALA A 150 -14.29 -9.17 -11.00
N SER A 151 -14.46 -10.13 -11.91
CA SER A 151 -13.36 -10.88 -12.55
C SER A 151 -12.50 -10.03 -13.51
N GLY A 152 -12.69 -8.72 -13.52
CA GLY A 152 -11.90 -7.78 -14.29
C GLY A 152 -11.97 -6.38 -13.69
N TYR A 153 -10.84 -5.70 -13.73
CA TYR A 153 -10.79 -4.24 -13.64
C TYR A 153 -11.50 -3.69 -14.87
N THR A 154 -12.68 -3.11 -14.71
CA THR A 154 -13.17 -2.17 -15.71
C THR A 154 -12.56 -0.81 -15.38
N PHE A 155 -11.57 -0.42 -16.18
CA PHE A 155 -11.03 0.94 -16.24
C PHE A 155 -12.08 1.92 -16.74
#